data_AF-A0AAD3DI50-F1
#
_entry.id   AF-A0AAD3DI50-F1
#
_cell.length_a   1.000
_cell.length_b   1.000
_cell.length_c   1.000
_cell.angle_alpha   90.00
_cell.angle_beta   90.00
_cell.angle_gamma   90.00
#
_symmetry.space_group_name_H-M   'P 1'
#
loop_
_entity.id
_entity.type
_entity.pdbx_description
1 polymer ?
#
loop_
_entity_poly.entity_id
_entity_poly.type
_entity_poly.pdbx_seq_one_letter_code
_entity_poly.pdbx_strand_id
1 'polypeptide(L)'
;MLKLPSITAARGPAALHDRTTFAPGMARSQISCLRSTRAANVHPQTAFTSGAMAPRMRTSTTLAPTRRSIQPLTCRASLTEAAPGKTVLGFVGIGIMGLAMTRNLLKAGYEVVVWNRNPDKCKPLADEGAKVASTPREVAAAATYTFAMLSDPEAALEVATRPDGVAAGLAPGKGYVDVSTVDAATSRAVAAAVRGAGAAFLEAPVSGSKGPAEQGKLIFLTAGDQALFTAVSAPLDVMGKAKFFLGQEGAGANMKLVVNMVMGSMMTSFAEGLALADKVGLRQQDVIEVVGLGAIAAPMFALKGPSMAARSYGPAFPLKHQQKDMRLALALGDEVAQPLPMAAAANSLYIAARRQGLGDADFSAVMEAVAAQQQQQQ
;
A
#
# COMPACT_ATOMS: atom_id res chain seq x y z
N MET A 1 68.45 -3.08 5.59
CA MET A 1 68.10 -4.14 6.57
C MET A 1 67.54 -3.47 7.81
N LEU A 2 66.40 -3.97 8.30
CA LEU A 2 65.55 -3.39 9.35
C LEU A 2 66.26 -3.14 10.68
N LYS A 3 65.83 -2.08 11.38
CA LYS A 3 65.89 -1.96 12.84
C LYS A 3 64.62 -1.27 13.38
N LEU A 4 63.88 -2.00 14.21
CA LEU A 4 62.99 -1.47 15.26
C LEU A 4 63.87 -0.93 16.42
N PRO A 5 63.41 0.01 17.29
CA PRO A 5 62.42 -0.33 18.32
C PRO A 5 61.46 0.79 18.80
N SER A 6 60.56 0.33 19.67
CA SER A 6 59.50 0.94 20.49
C SER A 6 59.85 2.18 21.32
N ILE A 7 58.88 3.08 21.50
CA ILE A 7 58.77 3.98 22.67
C ILE A 7 57.32 3.96 23.20
N THR A 8 57.22 3.81 24.52
CA THR A 8 56.02 3.86 25.37
C THR A 8 55.89 5.22 26.09
N ALA A 9 54.63 5.52 26.47
CA ALA A 9 54.19 6.30 27.65
C ALA A 9 53.75 7.78 27.51
N ALA A 10 52.41 7.95 27.41
CA ALA A 10 51.49 8.59 28.37
C ALA A 10 51.77 9.98 28.99
N ARG A 11 50.77 10.88 28.83
CA ARG A 11 50.14 11.84 29.78
C ARG A 11 49.21 12.74 28.94
N GLY A 12 47.88 12.79 29.10
CA GLY A 12 47.14 13.39 30.22
C GLY A 12 46.42 14.67 29.71
N PRO A 13 45.18 15.00 30.17
CA PRO A 13 44.15 15.64 29.34
C PRO A 13 44.04 17.17 29.50
N ALA A 14 43.43 17.84 28.53
CA ALA A 14 43.03 19.25 28.63
C ALA A 14 41.52 19.42 28.38
N ALA A 15 40.94 20.30 29.19
CA ALA A 15 39.54 20.44 29.52
C ALA A 15 38.73 21.36 28.59
N LEU A 16 37.42 21.11 28.61
CA LEU A 16 36.28 22.04 28.60
C LEU A 16 36.42 23.40 27.86
N HIS A 17 35.55 23.61 26.87
CA HIS A 17 34.75 24.82 26.81
C HIS A 17 33.28 24.52 26.46
N ASP A 18 32.42 25.04 27.33
CA ASP A 18 30.97 25.09 27.34
C ASP A 18 30.44 26.30 26.54
N ARG A 19 29.12 26.33 26.30
CA ARG A 19 28.24 27.36 25.70
C ARG A 19 27.92 27.10 24.22
N THR A 20 26.67 27.09 23.74
CA THR A 20 25.41 27.61 24.30
C THR A 20 24.23 27.05 23.50
N THR A 21 23.13 26.82 24.21
CA THR A 21 21.73 26.69 23.79
C THR A 21 21.29 27.54 22.59
N PHE A 22 20.53 26.95 21.65
CA PHE A 22 19.38 27.61 20.99
C PHE A 22 18.40 26.59 20.41
N ALA A 23 17.21 26.50 21.00
CA ALA A 23 15.97 26.04 20.35
C ALA A 23 15.15 27.30 20.00
N PRO A 24 14.31 27.26 18.95
CA PRO A 24 12.88 27.36 19.26
C PRO A 24 11.93 26.66 18.26
N GLY A 25 10.71 26.38 18.74
CA GLY A 25 9.50 26.74 17.99
C GLY A 25 8.67 25.61 17.39
N MET A 26 7.84 24.97 18.21
CA MET A 26 6.60 24.33 17.74
C MET A 26 5.63 25.40 17.20
N ALA A 27 5.27 25.33 15.91
CA ALA A 27 4.14 26.07 15.35
C ALA A 27 2.95 25.11 15.17
N ARG A 28 1.90 25.30 15.99
CA ARG A 28 0.58 24.69 15.79
C ARG A 28 -0.11 25.43 14.65
N SER A 29 -0.43 24.72 13.56
CA SER A 29 -1.32 25.23 12.51
C SER A 29 -2.76 24.78 12.82
N GLN A 30 -3.60 25.74 13.18
CA GLN A 30 -5.06 25.60 13.15
C GLN A 30 -5.52 25.88 11.72
N ILE A 31 -6.11 24.87 11.06
CA ILE A 31 -6.81 25.06 9.79
C ILE A 31 -8.29 25.32 10.12
N SER A 32 -8.68 26.59 9.97
CA SER A 32 -10.07 27.04 10.04
C SER A 32 -10.79 26.70 8.73
N CYS A 33 -11.98 26.14 8.88
CA CYS A 33 -12.89 25.70 7.83
C CYS A 33 -13.66 26.91 7.28
N LEU A 34 -13.48 27.26 5.99
CA LEU A 34 -14.32 28.24 5.30
C LEU A 34 -15.17 27.54 4.23
N ARG A 35 -16.46 27.41 4.55
CA ARG A 35 -17.53 27.09 3.59
C ARG A 35 -17.79 28.34 2.73
N SER A 36 -17.78 28.17 1.41
CA SER A 36 -18.29 29.17 0.47
C SER A 36 -19.56 28.63 -0.19
N THR A 37 -20.70 29.20 0.17
CA THR A 37 -21.97 29.10 -0.55
C THR A 37 -22.03 30.23 -1.58
N ARG A 38 -22.11 29.91 -2.88
CA ARG A 38 -22.49 30.89 -3.92
C ARG A 38 -23.99 30.81 -4.17
N ALA A 39 -24.65 31.94 -3.94
CA ALA A 39 -26.04 32.21 -4.29
C ALA A 39 -26.18 32.51 -5.79
N ALA A 40 -27.33 32.10 -6.33
CA ALA A 40 -27.77 32.38 -7.70
C ALA A 40 -28.28 33.82 -7.84
N ASN A 41 -27.97 34.47 -8.96
CA ASN A 41 -28.58 35.72 -9.37
C ASN A 41 -29.59 35.45 -10.49
N VAL A 42 -30.80 35.96 -10.29
CA VAL A 42 -31.94 35.98 -11.24
C VAL A 42 -32.17 37.45 -11.60
N HIS A 43 -32.44 37.75 -12.88
CA HIS A 43 -33.26 38.90 -13.30
C HIS A 43 -33.65 38.82 -14.80
N PRO A 44 -34.70 39.54 -15.25
CA PRO A 44 -35.88 38.88 -15.83
C PRO A 44 -36.35 39.39 -17.21
N GLN A 45 -37.33 38.64 -17.75
CA GLN A 45 -38.50 39.01 -18.58
C GLN A 45 -38.37 39.89 -19.84
N THR A 46 -38.92 39.37 -20.95
CA THR A 46 -39.83 40.11 -21.84
C THR A 46 -40.97 39.20 -22.32
N ALA A 47 -42.16 39.80 -22.43
CA ALA A 47 -43.44 39.18 -22.75
C ALA A 47 -43.76 39.28 -24.25
N PHE A 48 -44.55 38.34 -24.77
CA PHE A 48 -45.36 38.53 -25.97
C PHE A 48 -46.73 37.87 -25.79
N THR A 49 -47.76 38.61 -26.20
CA THR A 49 -49.19 38.33 -26.07
C THR A 49 -49.74 37.67 -27.34
N SER A 50 -50.71 36.76 -27.17
CA SER A 50 -51.90 36.64 -28.03
C SER A 50 -52.88 35.62 -27.42
N GLY A 51 -54.16 35.98 -27.39
CA GLY A 51 -55.22 35.22 -26.72
C GLY A 51 -56.07 34.36 -27.64
N ALA A 52 -56.78 33.40 -27.05
CA ALA A 52 -58.06 32.87 -27.50
C ALA A 52 -58.76 32.11 -26.36
N MET A 53 -60.09 32.19 -26.34
CA MET A 53 -61.03 31.82 -25.27
C MET A 53 -61.29 30.30 -25.12
N ALA A 54 -61.44 29.85 -23.84
CA ALA A 54 -62.41 28.91 -23.22
C ALA A 54 -62.77 27.53 -23.90
N PRO A 55 -63.15 26.45 -23.15
CA PRO A 55 -63.86 26.47 -21.86
C PRO A 55 -63.39 25.49 -20.77
N ARG A 56 -63.96 25.72 -19.57
CA ARG A 56 -63.81 24.96 -18.32
C ARG A 56 -64.22 23.49 -18.47
N MET A 57 -63.31 22.57 -18.12
CA MET A 57 -63.66 21.22 -17.67
C MET A 57 -63.31 21.05 -16.19
N ARG A 58 -64.27 20.51 -15.45
CA ARG A 58 -64.13 20.06 -14.06
C ARG A 58 -63.13 18.90 -14.02
N THR A 59 -62.08 19.01 -13.22
CA THR A 59 -61.23 17.86 -12.89
C THR A 59 -61.40 17.49 -11.42
N SER A 60 -61.77 16.22 -11.26
CA SER A 60 -61.96 15.49 -10.02
C SER A 60 -60.68 15.46 -9.19
N THR A 61 -60.78 15.86 -7.92
CA THR A 61 -59.78 15.62 -6.88
C THR A 61 -59.57 14.12 -6.74
N THR A 62 -58.47 13.61 -7.26
CA THR A 62 -58.06 12.21 -7.07
C THR A 62 -56.91 12.23 -6.06
N LEU A 63 -57.17 11.71 -4.85
CA LEU A 63 -56.14 11.54 -3.82
C LEU A 63 -55.02 10.63 -4.35
N ALA A 64 -53.80 11.12 -4.35
CA ALA A 64 -52.61 10.31 -4.60
C ALA A 64 -52.37 9.35 -3.41
N PRO A 65 -52.08 8.05 -3.64
CA PRO A 65 -51.74 7.15 -2.55
C PRO A 65 -50.33 7.45 -2.07
N THR A 66 -50.18 7.59 -0.75
CA THR A 66 -48.89 7.71 -0.07
C THR A 66 -48.05 6.46 -0.35
N ARG A 67 -47.00 6.63 -1.17
CA ARG A 67 -45.93 5.64 -1.32
C ARG A 67 -45.25 5.46 0.04
N ARG A 68 -45.60 4.39 0.75
CA ARG A 68 -44.74 3.87 1.83
C ARG A 68 -43.41 3.46 1.19
N SER A 69 -42.36 4.20 1.53
CA SER A 69 -40.98 3.83 1.29
C SER A 69 -40.74 2.47 1.95
N ILE A 70 -40.69 1.41 1.15
CA ILE A 70 -40.12 0.13 1.57
C ILE A 70 -38.61 0.31 1.47
N GLN A 71 -37.97 0.69 2.57
CA GLN A 71 -36.52 0.52 2.68
C GLN A 71 -36.24 -0.99 2.68
N PRO A 72 -35.34 -1.50 1.83
CA PRO A 72 -34.93 -2.89 1.94
C PRO A 72 -34.17 -3.04 3.26
N LEU A 73 -34.82 -3.68 4.23
CA LEU A 73 -34.19 -4.24 5.43
C LEU A 73 -33.24 -5.36 4.98
N THR A 74 -32.05 -4.99 4.49
CA THR A 74 -30.92 -5.90 4.51
C THR A 74 -30.41 -5.89 5.95
N CYS A 75 -30.74 -6.96 6.68
CA CYS A 75 -30.11 -7.25 7.97
C CYS A 75 -28.61 -7.50 7.69
N ARG A 76 -27.81 -6.43 7.59
CA ARG A 76 -26.36 -6.54 7.64
C ARG A 76 -26.04 -7.06 9.03
N ALA A 77 -25.61 -8.31 9.13
CA ALA A 77 -25.04 -8.84 10.37
C ALA A 77 -24.00 -7.81 10.88
N SER A 78 -24.16 -7.36 12.12
CA SER A 78 -23.29 -6.33 12.69
C SER A 78 -21.88 -6.89 12.83
N LEU A 79 -20.90 -6.26 12.18
CA LEU A 79 -19.49 -6.57 12.39
C LEU A 79 -19.08 -6.21 13.82
N THR A 80 -18.32 -7.08 14.47
CA THR A 80 -17.81 -6.88 15.84
C THR A 80 -16.38 -6.37 15.81
N GLU A 81 -16.03 -5.38 16.61
CA GLU A 81 -14.65 -4.90 16.68
C GLU A 81 -13.67 -6.03 17.06
N ALA A 82 -12.57 -6.13 16.31
CA ALA A 82 -11.55 -7.12 16.52
C ALA A 82 -10.73 -6.79 17.78
N ALA A 83 -10.54 -7.79 18.64
CA ALA A 83 -9.75 -7.65 19.86
C ALA A 83 -8.92 -8.91 20.17
N PRO A 84 -7.70 -8.76 20.74
CA PRO A 84 -6.90 -9.88 21.20
C PRO A 84 -7.66 -10.79 22.18
N GLY A 85 -7.43 -12.10 22.10
CA GLY A 85 -8.12 -13.10 22.93
C GLY A 85 -9.62 -13.29 22.68
N LYS A 86 -10.23 -12.51 21.78
CA LYS A 86 -11.67 -12.61 21.44
C LYS A 86 -11.92 -12.90 19.96
N THR A 87 -11.02 -12.47 19.09
CA THR A 87 -11.20 -12.54 17.63
C THR A 87 -10.15 -13.44 17.02
N VAL A 88 -10.60 -14.43 16.24
CA VAL A 88 -9.73 -15.26 15.41
C VAL A 88 -9.50 -14.52 14.09
N LEU A 89 -8.23 -14.29 13.75
CA LEU A 89 -7.82 -13.68 12.49
C LEU A 89 -7.36 -14.76 11.51
N GLY A 90 -7.65 -14.55 10.24
CA GLY A 90 -7.13 -15.35 9.14
C GLY A 90 -6.03 -14.60 8.43
N PHE A 91 -4.99 -15.28 7.97
CA PHE A 91 -3.94 -14.68 7.15
C PHE A 91 -3.55 -15.58 5.98
N VAL A 92 -3.79 -15.10 4.77
CA VAL A 92 -3.59 -15.84 3.52
C VAL A 92 -2.43 -15.21 2.75
N GLY A 93 -1.36 -15.97 2.54
CA GLY A 93 -0.13 -15.52 1.88
C GLY A 93 0.96 -15.16 2.88
N ILE A 94 1.91 -16.08 3.09
CA ILE A 94 3.03 -15.96 4.03
C ILE A 94 4.33 -15.68 3.25
N GLY A 95 4.30 -14.63 2.44
CA GLY A 95 5.49 -14.08 1.77
C GLY A 95 6.34 -13.22 2.71
N ILE A 96 7.27 -12.43 2.16
CA ILE A 96 8.13 -11.49 2.94
C ILE A 96 7.27 -10.61 3.85
N MET A 97 6.21 -10.00 3.30
CA MET A 97 5.33 -9.10 4.03
C MET A 97 4.37 -9.87 4.95
N GLY A 98 3.70 -10.91 4.44
CA GLY A 98 2.71 -11.67 5.21
C GLY A 98 3.27 -12.37 6.45
N LEU A 99 4.51 -12.88 6.37
CA LEU A 99 5.22 -13.45 7.52
C LEU A 99 5.41 -12.41 8.63
N ALA A 100 5.94 -11.23 8.28
CA ALA A 100 6.22 -10.16 9.24
C ALA A 100 4.92 -9.59 9.85
N MET A 101 3.90 -9.38 9.02
CA MET A 101 2.59 -8.88 9.44
C MET A 101 1.90 -9.85 10.40
N THR A 102 1.87 -11.15 10.07
CA THR A 102 1.23 -12.16 10.92
C THR A 102 1.93 -12.29 12.27
N ARG A 103 3.27 -12.24 12.29
CA ARG A 103 4.04 -12.27 13.53
C ARG A 103 3.68 -11.12 14.48
N ASN A 104 3.40 -9.93 13.96
CA ASN A 104 2.95 -8.82 14.82
C ASN A 104 1.58 -9.09 15.44
N LEU A 105 0.66 -9.68 14.67
CA LEU A 105 -0.67 -10.06 15.18
C LEU A 105 -0.57 -11.12 16.29
N LEU A 106 0.27 -12.15 16.09
CA LEU A 106 0.54 -13.17 17.11
C LEU A 106 1.11 -12.54 18.39
N LYS A 107 2.13 -11.68 18.27
CA LYS A 107 2.73 -10.97 19.41
C LYS A 107 1.75 -10.07 20.16
N ALA A 108 0.74 -9.54 19.48
CA ALA A 108 -0.31 -8.74 20.08
C ALA A 108 -1.41 -9.59 20.76
N GLY A 109 -1.31 -10.92 20.75
CA GLY A 109 -2.23 -11.83 21.43
C GLY A 109 -3.47 -12.21 20.61
N TYR A 110 -3.44 -12.06 19.28
CA TYR A 110 -4.48 -12.61 18.41
C TYR A 110 -4.24 -14.10 18.17
N GLU A 111 -5.33 -14.87 18.14
CA GLU A 111 -5.30 -16.19 17.53
C GLU A 111 -5.30 -16.01 16.01
N VAL A 112 -4.34 -16.62 15.32
CA VAL A 112 -4.21 -16.50 13.87
C VAL A 112 -4.21 -17.86 13.19
N VAL A 113 -5.07 -18.01 12.17
CA VAL A 113 -5.10 -19.15 11.25
C VAL A 113 -4.43 -18.72 9.95
N VAL A 114 -3.39 -19.43 9.53
CA VAL A 114 -2.55 -19.07 8.38
C VAL A 114 -2.68 -20.08 7.25
N TRP A 115 -2.50 -19.59 6.04
CA TRP A 115 -2.30 -20.44 4.87
C TRP A 115 -1.31 -19.80 3.90
N ASN A 116 -0.54 -20.64 3.23
CA ASN A 116 0.26 -20.25 2.07
C ASN A 116 0.30 -21.38 1.05
N ARG A 117 0.37 -21.04 -0.24
CA ARG A 117 0.47 -22.03 -1.33
C ARG A 117 1.63 -22.99 -1.16
N ASN A 118 2.77 -22.50 -0.67
CA ASN A 118 3.85 -23.34 -0.17
C ASN A 118 3.70 -23.45 1.37
N PRO A 119 3.31 -24.61 1.90
CA PRO A 119 3.09 -24.81 3.34
C PRO A 119 4.35 -24.57 4.19
N ASP A 120 5.55 -24.79 3.65
CA ASP A 120 6.80 -24.61 4.40
C ASP A 120 6.98 -23.17 4.88
N LYS A 121 6.38 -22.20 4.18
CA LYS A 121 6.42 -20.80 4.61
C LYS A 121 5.62 -20.53 5.88
N CYS A 122 4.66 -21.39 6.22
CA CYS A 122 3.87 -21.29 7.45
C CYS A 122 4.61 -21.83 8.67
N LYS A 123 5.64 -22.67 8.50
CA LYS A 123 6.35 -23.33 9.61
C LYS A 123 6.83 -22.38 10.71
N PRO A 124 7.51 -21.24 10.40
CA PRO A 124 7.95 -20.33 11.45
C PRO A 124 6.79 -19.74 12.27
N LEU A 125 5.63 -19.53 11.65
CA LEU A 125 4.45 -19.02 12.36
C LEU A 125 3.75 -20.11 13.17
N ALA A 126 3.77 -21.36 12.70
CA ALA A 126 3.27 -22.51 13.44
C ALA A 126 4.05 -22.71 14.75
N ASP A 127 5.38 -22.61 14.67
CA ASP A 127 6.28 -22.66 15.85
C ASP A 127 6.01 -21.50 16.83
N GLU A 128 5.47 -20.39 16.33
CA GLU A 128 5.05 -19.21 17.11
C GLU A 128 3.57 -19.25 17.56
N GLY A 129 2.86 -20.36 17.33
CA GLY A 129 1.50 -20.60 17.81
C GLY A 129 0.36 -20.33 16.81
N ALA A 130 0.66 -20.01 15.54
CA ALA A 130 -0.37 -19.93 14.50
C ALA A 130 -0.91 -21.32 14.14
N LYS A 131 -2.21 -21.39 13.85
CA LYS A 131 -2.84 -22.60 13.30
C LYS A 131 -2.66 -22.62 11.79
N VAL A 132 -2.19 -23.73 11.21
CA VAL A 132 -2.02 -23.85 9.75
C VAL A 132 -3.23 -24.56 9.14
N ALA A 133 -3.90 -23.89 8.22
CA ALA A 133 -4.98 -24.48 7.42
C ALA A 133 -4.44 -25.09 6.12
N SER A 134 -5.18 -26.02 5.52
CA SER A 134 -4.81 -26.67 4.26
C SER A 134 -5.25 -25.88 3.03
N THR A 135 -6.30 -25.06 3.17
CA THR A 135 -6.88 -24.24 2.08
C THR A 135 -7.23 -22.81 2.54
N PRO A 136 -7.30 -21.83 1.62
CA PRO A 136 -7.82 -20.49 1.93
C PRO A 136 -9.27 -20.52 2.46
N ARG A 137 -10.10 -21.44 1.96
CA ARG A 137 -11.46 -21.69 2.48
C ARG A 137 -11.47 -21.99 3.97
N GLU A 138 -10.59 -22.87 4.43
CA GLU A 138 -10.50 -23.25 5.85
C GLU A 138 -10.07 -22.06 6.73
N VAL A 139 -9.14 -21.21 6.25
CA VAL A 139 -8.79 -19.96 6.94
C VAL A 139 -10.02 -19.07 7.11
N ALA A 140 -10.74 -18.82 6.02
CA ALA A 140 -11.92 -17.95 6.02
C ALA A 140 -13.07 -18.52 6.88
N ALA A 141 -13.24 -19.84 6.90
CA ALA A 141 -14.24 -20.50 7.72
C ALA A 141 -13.93 -20.38 9.22
N ALA A 142 -12.66 -20.50 9.61
CA ALA A 142 -12.24 -20.41 11.01
C ALA A 142 -12.17 -18.97 11.55
N ALA A 143 -11.82 -18.00 10.71
CA ALA A 143 -11.57 -16.62 11.14
C ALA A 143 -12.81 -15.71 11.07
N THR A 144 -12.88 -14.70 11.95
CA THR A 144 -13.86 -13.61 11.83
C THR A 144 -13.44 -12.64 10.72
N TYR A 145 -12.16 -12.28 10.69
CA TYR A 145 -11.58 -11.39 9.69
C TYR A 145 -10.36 -12.03 9.04
N THR A 146 -10.35 -12.12 7.72
CA THR A 146 -9.26 -12.72 6.95
C THR A 146 -8.49 -11.66 6.19
N PHE A 147 -7.19 -11.57 6.42
CA PHE A 147 -6.26 -10.74 5.67
C PHE A 147 -5.63 -11.55 4.54
N ALA A 148 -5.37 -10.92 3.40
CA ALA A 148 -4.65 -11.53 2.29
C ALA A 148 -3.50 -10.67 1.79
N MET A 149 -2.30 -11.24 1.71
CA MET A 149 -1.08 -10.56 1.23
C MET A 149 -0.42 -11.36 0.10
N LEU A 150 -0.83 -11.05 -1.13
CA LEU A 150 -0.53 -11.83 -2.33
C LEU A 150 0.30 -11.01 -3.33
N SER A 151 0.99 -11.71 -4.24
CA SER A 151 2.07 -11.14 -5.07
C SER A 151 1.58 -10.16 -6.14
N ASP A 152 0.41 -10.45 -6.71
CA ASP A 152 -0.08 -9.82 -7.93
C ASP A 152 -1.61 -9.99 -8.06
N PRO A 153 -2.22 -9.29 -9.03
CA PRO A 153 -3.66 -9.39 -9.30
C PRO A 153 -4.19 -10.80 -9.54
N GLU A 154 -3.44 -11.64 -10.27
CA GLU A 154 -3.86 -12.99 -10.61
C GLU A 154 -3.94 -13.87 -9.35
N ALA A 155 -2.90 -13.83 -8.52
CA ALA A 155 -2.89 -14.53 -7.24
C ALA A 155 -4.02 -14.06 -6.32
N ALA A 156 -4.30 -12.75 -6.26
CA ALA A 156 -5.38 -12.19 -5.46
C ALA A 156 -6.75 -12.69 -5.90
N LEU A 157 -7.03 -12.65 -7.20
CA LEU A 157 -8.29 -13.13 -7.76
C LEU A 157 -8.45 -14.64 -7.62
N GLU A 158 -7.40 -15.42 -7.93
CA GLU A 158 -7.43 -16.89 -7.83
C GLU A 158 -7.73 -17.34 -6.39
N VAL A 159 -6.99 -16.81 -5.41
CA VAL A 159 -7.16 -17.18 -4.00
C VAL A 159 -8.53 -16.77 -3.47
N ALA A 160 -9.09 -15.66 -3.94
CA ALA A 160 -10.43 -15.23 -3.56
C ALA A 160 -11.52 -16.14 -4.15
N THR A 161 -11.39 -16.56 -5.41
CA THR A 161 -12.52 -17.09 -6.21
C THR A 161 -12.49 -18.58 -6.53
N ARG A 162 -11.34 -19.24 -6.41
CA ARG A 162 -11.23 -20.69 -6.72
C ARG A 162 -12.15 -21.55 -5.82
N PRO A 163 -12.46 -22.80 -6.18
CA PRO A 163 -13.43 -23.63 -5.44
C PRO A 163 -13.11 -23.84 -3.94
N ASP A 164 -11.82 -23.90 -3.58
CA ASP A 164 -11.32 -23.96 -2.20
C ASP A 164 -10.74 -22.60 -1.73
N GLY A 165 -11.12 -21.52 -2.41
CA GLY A 165 -10.70 -20.15 -2.14
C GLY A 165 -11.40 -19.52 -0.94
N VAL A 166 -11.01 -18.30 -0.63
CA VAL A 166 -11.50 -17.56 0.55
C VAL A 166 -13.03 -17.40 0.49
N ALA A 167 -13.60 -17.03 -0.66
CA ALA A 167 -15.03 -16.81 -0.80
C ALA A 167 -15.87 -18.04 -0.40
N ALA A 168 -15.38 -19.25 -0.64
CA ALA A 168 -16.06 -20.51 -0.28
C ALA A 168 -16.08 -20.81 1.23
N GLY A 169 -15.35 -20.05 2.05
CA GLY A 169 -15.35 -20.14 3.52
C GLY A 169 -15.97 -18.92 4.21
N LEU A 170 -16.39 -17.91 3.45
CA LEU A 170 -17.00 -16.70 3.97
C LEU A 170 -18.51 -16.89 4.21
N ALA A 171 -19.04 -16.06 5.10
CA ALA A 171 -20.44 -16.05 5.53
C ALA A 171 -20.79 -14.67 6.13
N PRO A 172 -22.09 -14.35 6.30
CA PRO A 172 -22.51 -13.13 7.00
C PRO A 172 -21.83 -12.94 8.36
N GLY A 173 -21.41 -11.71 8.64
CA GLY A 173 -20.68 -11.36 9.87
C GLY A 173 -19.15 -11.52 9.79
N LYS A 174 -18.63 -12.10 8.70
CA LYS A 174 -17.18 -12.16 8.42
C LYS A 174 -16.72 -11.00 7.54
N GLY A 175 -15.42 -10.73 7.55
CA GLY A 175 -14.78 -9.76 6.66
C GLY A 175 -13.51 -10.27 5.99
N TYR A 176 -13.25 -9.76 4.80
CA TYR A 176 -12.02 -9.99 4.05
C TYR A 176 -11.31 -8.67 3.80
N VAL A 177 -10.04 -8.61 4.18
CA VAL A 177 -9.18 -7.43 4.07
C VAL A 177 -8.02 -7.76 3.13
N ASP A 178 -8.10 -7.29 1.89
CA ASP A 178 -7.04 -7.49 0.92
C ASP A 178 -5.95 -6.43 1.09
N VAL A 179 -4.79 -6.82 1.59
CA VAL A 179 -3.62 -5.94 1.78
C VAL A 179 -2.60 -6.06 0.64
N SER A 180 -2.94 -6.82 -0.40
CA SER A 180 -2.14 -6.99 -1.62
C SER A 180 -2.07 -5.70 -2.43
N THR A 181 -1.03 -5.56 -3.25
CA THR A 181 -0.96 -4.48 -4.24
C THR A 181 -1.47 -4.97 -5.59
N VAL A 182 -2.65 -4.51 -5.98
CA VAL A 182 -3.38 -4.85 -7.21
C VAL A 182 -3.94 -3.58 -7.87
N ASP A 183 -4.47 -3.70 -9.09
CA ASP A 183 -5.26 -2.63 -9.72
C ASP A 183 -6.70 -2.57 -9.18
N ALA A 184 -7.37 -1.43 -9.42
CA ALA A 184 -8.73 -1.21 -8.95
C ALA A 184 -9.74 -2.20 -9.52
N ALA A 185 -9.58 -2.64 -10.78
CA ALA A 185 -10.50 -3.60 -11.40
C ALA A 185 -10.43 -4.96 -10.68
N THR A 186 -9.23 -5.41 -10.36
CA THR A 186 -9.00 -6.63 -9.58
C THR A 186 -9.58 -6.53 -8.17
N SER A 187 -9.34 -5.41 -7.48
CA SER A 187 -9.92 -5.18 -6.15
C SER A 187 -11.46 -5.27 -6.19
N ARG A 188 -12.09 -4.65 -7.18
CA ARG A 188 -13.56 -4.73 -7.39
C ARG A 188 -14.03 -6.15 -7.68
N ALA A 189 -13.29 -6.92 -8.47
CA ALA A 189 -13.64 -8.31 -8.78
C ALA A 189 -13.56 -9.21 -7.53
N VAL A 190 -12.51 -9.06 -6.72
CA VAL A 190 -12.36 -9.75 -5.44
C VAL A 190 -13.50 -9.36 -4.49
N ALA A 191 -13.81 -8.06 -4.42
CA ALA A 191 -14.90 -7.57 -3.58
C ALA A 191 -16.26 -8.12 -3.99
N ALA A 192 -16.53 -8.26 -5.29
CA ALA A 192 -17.75 -8.86 -5.80
C ALA A 192 -17.89 -10.33 -5.34
N ALA A 193 -16.81 -11.11 -5.41
CA ALA A 193 -16.81 -12.49 -4.91
C ALA A 193 -17.05 -12.58 -3.40
N VAL A 194 -16.39 -11.72 -2.62
CA VAL A 194 -16.54 -11.65 -1.16
C VAL A 194 -17.97 -11.27 -0.76
N ARG A 195 -18.54 -10.25 -1.41
CA ARG A 195 -19.93 -9.82 -1.17
C ARG A 195 -20.95 -10.87 -1.62
N GLY A 196 -20.68 -11.59 -2.70
CA GLY A 196 -21.49 -12.72 -3.16
C GLY A 196 -21.59 -13.84 -2.12
N ALA A 197 -20.56 -14.02 -1.28
CA ALA A 197 -20.56 -14.93 -0.14
C ALA A 197 -21.19 -14.32 1.14
N GLY A 198 -21.72 -13.10 1.08
CA GLY A 198 -22.38 -12.41 2.20
C GLY A 198 -21.43 -11.73 3.19
N ALA A 199 -20.12 -11.66 2.91
CA ALA A 199 -19.13 -11.04 3.79
C ALA A 199 -18.79 -9.60 3.40
N ALA A 200 -18.20 -8.85 4.34
CA ALA A 200 -17.70 -7.50 4.10
C ALA A 200 -16.32 -7.51 3.44
N PHE A 201 -16.04 -6.50 2.61
CA PHE A 201 -14.76 -6.35 1.91
C PHE A 201 -14.12 -4.98 2.21
N LEU A 202 -12.81 -4.99 2.43
CA LEU A 202 -11.97 -3.82 2.56
C LEU A 202 -10.67 -4.05 1.76
N GLU A 203 -10.33 -3.13 0.86
CA GLU A 203 -8.95 -3.06 0.36
C GLU A 203 -8.11 -2.23 1.33
N ALA A 204 -6.90 -2.67 1.59
CA ALA A 204 -5.97 -2.03 2.51
C ALA A 204 -4.50 -2.22 2.08
N PRO A 205 -4.12 -1.93 0.83
CA PRO A 205 -2.73 -2.03 0.40
C PRO A 205 -1.80 -1.21 1.30
N VAL A 206 -0.57 -1.69 1.46
CA VAL A 206 0.40 -1.14 2.42
C VAL A 206 1.55 -0.40 1.74
N SER A 207 1.97 0.71 2.32
CA SER A 207 3.26 1.35 2.05
C SER A 207 4.26 1.05 3.17
N GLY A 208 5.50 0.75 2.79
CA GLY A 208 6.52 0.14 3.64
C GLY A 208 6.98 -1.21 3.07
N SER A 209 8.23 -1.57 3.35
CA SER A 209 8.86 -2.83 2.92
C SER A 209 9.05 -3.76 4.13
N LYS A 210 9.91 -4.77 4.02
CA LYS A 210 10.20 -5.78 5.05
C LYS A 210 10.47 -5.17 6.43
N GLY A 211 11.37 -4.20 6.55
CA GLY A 211 11.71 -3.57 7.83
C GLY A 211 10.50 -2.92 8.53
N PRO A 212 9.77 -1.99 7.87
CA PRO A 212 8.53 -1.46 8.41
C PRO A 212 7.47 -2.53 8.74
N ALA A 213 7.37 -3.61 7.96
CA ALA A 213 6.46 -4.72 8.27
C ALA A 213 6.84 -5.43 9.57
N GLU A 214 8.12 -5.75 9.76
CA GLU A 214 8.63 -6.40 10.98
C GLU A 214 8.47 -5.53 12.23
N GLN A 215 8.43 -4.21 12.06
CA GLN A 215 8.31 -3.24 13.15
C GLN A 215 6.87 -2.81 13.46
N GLY A 216 5.87 -3.28 12.71
CA GLY A 216 4.50 -2.79 12.84
C GLY A 216 4.35 -1.31 12.44
N LYS A 217 5.11 -0.85 11.43
CA LYS A 217 5.20 0.55 11.00
C LYS A 217 4.77 0.78 9.55
N LEU A 218 3.96 -0.12 9.02
CA LEU A 218 3.31 0.05 7.72
C LEU A 218 2.36 1.23 7.71
N ILE A 219 2.04 1.71 6.51
CA ILE A 219 1.00 2.71 6.27
C ILE A 219 -0.08 2.03 5.44
N PHE A 220 -1.29 1.93 5.98
CA PHE A 220 -2.43 1.31 5.29
C PHE A 220 -3.20 2.35 4.47
N LEU A 221 -3.45 2.03 3.20
CA LEU A 221 -4.18 2.85 2.24
C LEU A 221 -5.54 2.21 2.00
N THR A 222 -6.47 2.41 2.94
CA THR A 222 -7.71 1.64 3.00
C THR A 222 -8.85 2.29 2.22
N ALA A 223 -9.72 1.48 1.62
CA ALA A 223 -10.97 1.94 1.02
C ALA A 223 -11.99 0.78 0.97
N GLY A 224 -13.29 1.10 0.85
CA GLY A 224 -14.36 0.10 0.79
C GLY A 224 -15.35 0.20 1.95
N ASP A 225 -15.60 -0.90 2.66
CA ASP A 225 -16.61 -0.92 3.72
C ASP A 225 -16.12 -0.21 5.01
N GLN A 226 -16.76 0.92 5.33
CA GLN A 226 -16.43 1.73 6.50
C GLN A 226 -16.64 0.98 7.83
N ALA A 227 -17.64 0.11 7.93
CA ALA A 227 -17.90 -0.66 9.14
C ALA A 227 -16.81 -1.71 9.35
N LEU A 228 -16.35 -2.36 8.26
CA LEU A 228 -15.22 -3.28 8.33
C LEU A 228 -13.92 -2.54 8.69
N PHE A 229 -13.67 -1.36 8.10
CA PHE A 229 -12.53 -0.52 8.47
C PHE A 229 -12.49 -0.23 9.98
N THR A 230 -13.63 0.14 10.58
CA THR A 230 -13.75 0.34 12.02
C THR A 230 -13.50 -0.96 12.78
N ALA A 231 -14.13 -2.06 12.35
CA ALA A 231 -14.02 -3.35 13.02
C ALA A 231 -12.60 -3.93 13.02
N VAL A 232 -11.81 -3.71 11.96
CA VAL A 232 -10.41 -4.17 11.87
C VAL A 232 -9.39 -3.08 12.22
N SER A 233 -9.82 -1.96 12.79
CA SER A 233 -8.95 -0.83 13.12
C SER A 233 -7.78 -1.22 14.04
N ALA A 234 -8.04 -2.03 15.07
CA ALA A 234 -7.04 -2.49 16.03
C ALA A 234 -5.97 -3.42 15.43
N PRO A 235 -6.30 -4.49 14.66
CA PRO A 235 -5.26 -5.28 14.00
C PRO A 235 -4.47 -4.49 12.94
N LEU A 236 -5.08 -3.49 12.29
CA LEU A 236 -4.33 -2.57 11.42
C LEU A 236 -3.31 -1.73 12.20
N ASP A 237 -3.64 -1.24 13.40
CA ASP A 237 -2.71 -0.49 14.26
C ASP A 237 -1.57 -1.35 14.81
N VAL A 238 -1.78 -2.66 14.98
CA VAL A 238 -0.71 -3.58 15.37
C VAL A 238 0.32 -3.74 14.24
N MET A 239 -0.14 -3.74 12.99
CA MET A 239 0.72 -3.94 11.82
C MET A 239 1.28 -2.63 11.24
N GLY A 240 0.75 -1.48 11.65
CA GLY A 240 1.01 -0.20 11.02
C GLY A 240 1.06 0.98 11.97
N LYS A 241 1.79 2.02 11.56
CA LYS A 241 1.87 3.30 12.29
C LYS A 241 0.81 4.30 11.85
N ALA A 242 0.15 4.05 10.72
CA ALA A 242 -0.86 4.94 10.15
C ALA A 242 -1.82 4.16 9.26
N LYS A 243 -3.07 4.63 9.19
CA LYS A 243 -4.09 4.13 8.27
C LYS A 243 -4.93 5.30 7.75
N PHE A 244 -5.21 5.27 6.45
CA PHE A 244 -6.05 6.26 5.77
C PHE A 244 -7.29 5.58 5.24
N PHE A 245 -8.47 6.16 5.44
CA PHE A 245 -9.69 5.74 4.76
C PHE A 245 -9.95 6.67 3.57
N LEU A 246 -9.78 6.14 2.37
CA LEU A 246 -9.74 6.88 1.11
C LEU A 246 -11.09 6.86 0.38
N GLY A 247 -12.14 6.37 1.05
CA GLY A 247 -13.50 6.35 0.54
C GLY A 247 -13.84 5.02 -0.14
N GLN A 248 -14.26 5.09 -1.39
CA GLN A 248 -14.80 3.94 -2.10
C GLN A 248 -13.70 2.99 -2.61
N GLU A 249 -14.07 1.72 -2.71
CA GLU A 249 -13.24 0.67 -3.30
C GLU A 249 -12.62 1.08 -4.64
N GLY A 250 -11.36 0.70 -4.83
CA GLY A 250 -10.48 1.12 -5.92
C GLY A 250 -9.59 2.31 -5.53
N ALA A 251 -9.99 3.16 -4.59
CA ALA A 251 -9.20 4.33 -4.19
C ALA A 251 -7.90 3.96 -3.48
N GLY A 252 -7.91 2.92 -2.63
CA GLY A 252 -6.72 2.39 -1.98
C GLY A 252 -5.75 1.76 -2.96
N ALA A 253 -6.26 0.94 -3.89
CA ALA A 253 -5.48 0.37 -4.99
C ALA A 253 -4.81 1.47 -5.83
N ASN A 254 -5.59 2.46 -6.28
CA ASN A 254 -5.08 3.57 -7.10
C ASN A 254 -4.02 4.40 -6.35
N MET A 255 -4.27 4.75 -5.08
CA MET A 255 -3.29 5.47 -4.26
C MET A 255 -1.99 4.68 -4.14
N LYS A 256 -2.06 3.36 -3.92
CA LYS A 256 -0.87 2.52 -3.83
C LYS A 256 -0.08 2.49 -5.14
N LEU A 257 -0.75 2.41 -6.29
CA LEU A 257 -0.10 2.44 -7.59
C LEU A 257 0.60 3.78 -7.84
N VAL A 258 -0.03 4.90 -7.48
CA VAL A 258 0.60 6.23 -7.54
C VAL A 258 1.87 6.28 -6.68
N VAL A 259 1.79 5.82 -5.42
CA VAL A 259 2.95 5.78 -4.51
C VAL A 259 4.08 4.93 -5.09
N ASN A 260 3.79 3.73 -5.58
CA ASN A 260 4.82 2.82 -6.09
C ASN A 260 5.36 3.24 -7.46
N MET A 261 4.59 3.98 -8.27
CA MET A 261 5.07 4.63 -9.49
C MET A 261 6.12 5.69 -9.18
N VAL A 262 5.83 6.58 -8.22
CA VAL A 262 6.77 7.61 -7.76
C VAL A 262 8.03 6.94 -7.20
N MET A 263 7.88 5.96 -6.31
CA MET A 263 8.99 5.22 -5.72
C MET A 263 9.88 4.54 -6.78
N GLY A 264 9.26 3.84 -7.73
CA GLY A 264 9.97 3.13 -8.80
C GLY A 264 10.76 4.08 -9.70
N SER A 265 10.18 5.24 -10.04
CA SER A 265 10.81 6.28 -10.87
C SER A 265 11.94 7.00 -10.13
N MET A 266 11.76 7.29 -8.83
CA MET A 266 12.81 7.88 -8.00
C MET A 266 14.03 6.95 -7.90
N MET A 267 13.82 5.64 -7.77
CA MET A 267 14.91 4.67 -7.69
C MET A 267 15.71 4.59 -8.99
N THR A 268 15.05 4.65 -10.15
CA THR A 268 15.76 4.65 -11.43
C THR A 268 16.57 5.93 -11.63
N SER A 269 16.03 7.10 -11.30
CA SER A 269 16.80 8.35 -11.37
C SER A 269 17.98 8.38 -10.39
N PHE A 270 17.82 7.79 -9.21
CA PHE A 270 18.94 7.65 -8.27
C PHE A 270 20.01 6.70 -8.79
N ALA A 271 19.62 5.57 -9.39
CA ALA A 271 20.53 4.64 -10.03
C ALA A 271 21.32 5.28 -11.19
N GLU A 272 20.67 6.08 -12.02
CA GLU A 272 21.33 6.88 -13.07
C GLU A 272 22.35 7.86 -12.48
N GLY A 273 22.00 8.56 -11.39
CA GLY A 273 22.91 9.45 -10.69
C GLY A 273 24.16 8.74 -10.16
N LEU A 274 23.99 7.57 -9.54
CA LEU A 274 25.12 6.75 -9.04
C LEU A 274 25.99 6.22 -10.19
N ALA A 275 25.39 5.82 -11.31
CA ALA A 275 26.12 5.34 -12.48
C ALA A 275 26.88 6.48 -13.18
N LEU A 276 26.29 7.68 -13.28
CA LEU A 276 26.95 8.85 -13.83
C LEU A 276 28.13 9.29 -12.95
N ALA A 277 27.94 9.30 -11.63
CA ALA A 277 28.98 9.65 -10.67
C ALA A 277 30.25 8.80 -10.84
N ASP A 278 30.08 7.49 -10.98
CA ASP A 278 31.18 6.57 -11.26
C ASP A 278 31.93 6.94 -12.56
N LYS A 279 31.18 7.27 -13.62
CA LYS A 279 31.76 7.68 -14.91
C LYS A 279 32.50 9.01 -14.88
N VAL A 280 32.12 9.94 -14.01
CA VAL A 280 32.82 11.21 -13.84
C VAL A 280 33.88 11.19 -12.72
N GLY A 281 34.20 10.01 -12.19
CA GLY A 281 35.26 9.82 -11.20
C GLY A 281 34.87 10.18 -9.76
N LEU A 282 33.59 10.29 -9.45
CA LEU A 282 33.07 10.51 -8.10
C LEU A 282 32.80 9.16 -7.41
N ARG A 283 33.03 9.10 -6.09
CA ARG A 283 32.61 7.93 -5.32
C ARG A 283 31.09 7.96 -5.15
N GLN A 284 30.44 6.82 -5.41
CA GLN A 284 29.01 6.67 -5.17
C GLN A 284 28.60 6.95 -3.71
N GLN A 285 29.50 6.68 -2.75
CA GLN A 285 29.28 7.01 -1.34
C GLN A 285 29.16 8.52 -1.10
N ASP A 286 29.96 9.33 -1.78
CA ASP A 286 29.89 10.79 -1.67
C ASP A 286 28.54 11.32 -2.18
N VAL A 287 28.02 10.73 -3.26
CA VAL A 287 26.69 11.06 -3.78
C VAL A 287 25.60 10.73 -2.77
N ILE A 288 25.66 9.54 -2.15
CA ILE A 288 24.67 9.10 -1.14
C ILE A 288 24.65 10.08 0.04
N GLU A 289 25.83 10.49 0.52
CA GLU A 289 25.96 11.44 1.63
C GLU A 289 25.42 12.83 1.25
N VAL A 290 25.85 13.38 0.12
CA VAL A 290 25.41 14.71 -0.36
C VAL A 290 23.90 14.75 -0.58
N VAL A 291 23.32 13.72 -1.22
CA VAL A 291 21.86 13.60 -1.42
C VAL A 291 21.14 13.50 -0.08
N GLY A 292 21.71 12.77 0.89
CA GLY A 292 21.13 12.57 2.21
C GLY A 292 21.06 13.82 3.08
N LEU A 293 21.90 14.82 2.83
CA LEU A 293 21.90 16.12 3.53
C LEU A 293 21.04 17.18 2.82
N GLY A 294 20.74 16.98 1.54
CA GLY A 294 20.07 17.96 0.70
C GLY A 294 18.53 17.94 0.76
N ALA A 295 17.91 18.82 -0.02
CA ALA A 295 16.45 18.95 -0.11
C ALA A 295 15.73 17.72 -0.68
N ILE A 296 16.46 16.83 -1.35
CA ILE A 296 15.95 15.59 -1.96
C ILE A 296 16.21 14.36 -1.09
N ALA A 297 16.62 14.56 0.17
CA ALA A 297 16.85 13.48 1.12
C ALA A 297 15.59 12.60 1.25
N ALA A 298 15.73 11.33 0.95
CA ALA A 298 14.68 10.33 1.09
C ALA A 298 15.21 9.15 1.89
N PRO A 299 14.46 8.62 2.88
CA PRO A 299 14.87 7.44 3.64
C PRO A 299 15.21 6.23 2.76
N MET A 300 14.56 6.13 1.59
CA MET A 300 14.83 5.10 0.58
C MET A 300 16.27 5.18 0.04
N PHE A 301 16.77 6.38 -0.29
CA PHE A 301 18.13 6.55 -0.83
C PHE A 301 19.19 6.22 0.22
N ALA A 302 19.02 6.69 1.45
CA ALA A 302 19.91 6.35 2.55
C ALA A 302 19.92 4.84 2.86
N LEU A 303 18.76 4.18 2.77
CA LEU A 303 18.63 2.75 3.02
C LEU A 303 19.21 1.89 1.89
N LYS A 304 18.99 2.27 0.63
CA LYS A 304 19.31 1.44 -0.54
C LYS A 304 20.66 1.78 -1.18
N GLY A 305 21.08 3.05 -1.11
CA GLY A 305 22.32 3.55 -1.71
C GLY A 305 23.56 2.74 -1.34
N PRO A 306 23.84 2.48 -0.05
CA PRO A 306 25.03 1.70 0.33
C PRO A 306 25.03 0.29 -0.27
N SER A 307 23.86 -0.36 -0.31
CA SER A 307 23.71 -1.71 -0.89
C SER A 307 23.83 -1.68 -2.42
N MET A 308 23.33 -0.63 -3.08
CA MET A 308 23.51 -0.40 -4.51
C MET A 308 24.98 -0.20 -4.88
N ALA A 309 25.70 0.65 -4.14
CA ALA A 309 27.12 0.89 -4.36
C ALA A 309 27.97 -0.37 -4.11
N ALA A 310 27.53 -1.24 -3.20
CA ALA A 310 28.14 -2.54 -2.94
C ALA A 310 27.64 -3.66 -3.88
N ARG A 311 26.76 -3.36 -4.85
CA ARG A 311 26.12 -4.34 -5.76
C ARG A 311 25.49 -5.54 -5.02
N SER A 312 24.91 -5.28 -3.85
CA SER A 312 24.29 -6.28 -2.99
C SER A 312 22.78 -6.05 -2.91
N TYR A 313 22.00 -6.96 -3.47
CA TYR A 313 20.56 -6.75 -3.70
C TYR A 313 19.68 -7.75 -2.95
N GLY A 314 19.97 -7.95 -1.66
CA GLY A 314 19.15 -8.79 -0.78
C GLY A 314 17.67 -8.35 -0.77
N PRO A 315 16.71 -9.25 -1.02
CA PRO A 315 15.34 -8.85 -1.34
C PRO A 315 14.59 -8.34 -0.10
N ALA A 316 14.23 -7.05 -0.12
CA ALA A 316 13.22 -6.50 0.77
C ALA A 316 11.93 -6.19 0.00
N PHE A 317 12.05 -5.68 -1.22
CA PHE A 317 10.96 -5.56 -2.18
C PHE A 317 11.43 -6.06 -3.56
N PRO A 318 11.00 -7.27 -3.99
CA PRO A 318 11.49 -7.87 -5.23
C PRO A 318 11.25 -6.99 -6.46
N LEU A 319 12.26 -6.90 -7.33
CA LEU A 319 12.24 -6.10 -8.54
C LEU A 319 11.07 -6.44 -9.45
N LYS A 320 10.72 -7.73 -9.58
CA LYS A 320 9.56 -8.17 -10.35
C LYS A 320 8.23 -7.58 -9.86
N HIS A 321 8.11 -7.33 -8.55
CA HIS A 321 6.90 -6.73 -7.98
C HIS A 321 6.87 -5.22 -8.17
N GLN A 322 8.00 -4.53 -8.03
CA GLN A 322 8.09 -3.12 -8.43
C GLN A 322 7.76 -2.93 -9.92
N GLN A 323 8.29 -3.79 -10.79
CA GLN A 323 8.00 -3.74 -12.23
C GLN A 323 6.51 -3.99 -12.52
N LYS A 324 5.89 -4.96 -11.83
CA LYS A 324 4.44 -5.18 -11.87
C LYS A 324 3.69 -3.90 -11.50
N ASP A 325 4.06 -3.23 -10.41
CA ASP A 325 3.39 -2.00 -9.98
C ASP A 325 3.58 -0.85 -11.00
N MET A 326 4.76 -0.72 -11.61
CA MET A 326 4.98 0.24 -12.70
C MET A 326 4.05 -0.01 -13.88
N ARG A 327 3.89 -1.29 -14.28
CA ARG A 327 2.97 -1.68 -15.36
C ARG A 327 1.52 -1.38 -15.02
N LEU A 328 1.09 -1.65 -13.79
CA LEU A 328 -0.27 -1.35 -13.34
C LEU A 328 -0.53 0.17 -13.28
N ALA A 329 0.44 0.97 -12.82
CA ALA A 329 0.33 2.42 -12.83
C ALA A 329 0.25 3.01 -14.24
N LEU A 330 1.01 2.47 -15.19
CA LEU A 330 0.92 2.85 -16.61
C LEU A 330 -0.45 2.52 -17.21
N ALA A 331 -1.00 1.35 -16.89
CA ALA A 331 -2.35 0.97 -17.32
C ALA A 331 -3.42 1.90 -16.72
N LEU A 332 -3.28 2.29 -15.45
CA LEU A 332 -4.16 3.28 -14.83
C LEU A 332 -4.06 4.65 -15.51
N GLY A 333 -2.85 5.08 -15.89
CA GLY A 333 -2.64 6.31 -16.66
C GLY A 333 -3.33 6.28 -18.02
N ASP A 334 -3.26 5.15 -18.72
CA ASP A 334 -3.96 4.92 -19.99
C ASP A 334 -5.49 5.00 -19.84
N GLU A 335 -6.05 4.34 -18.82
CA GLU A 335 -7.50 4.35 -18.51
C GLU A 335 -8.06 5.77 -18.37
N VAL A 336 -7.28 6.69 -17.79
CA VAL A 336 -7.70 8.07 -17.53
C VAL A 336 -7.08 9.09 -18.50
N ALA A 337 -6.44 8.62 -19.58
CA ALA A 337 -5.76 9.45 -20.57
C ALA A 337 -4.73 10.44 -19.97
N GLN A 338 -4.02 10.03 -18.92
CA GLN A 338 -2.93 10.80 -18.29
C GLN A 338 -1.57 10.25 -18.75
N PRO A 339 -0.80 11.01 -19.56
CA PRO A 339 0.55 10.60 -19.95
C PRO A 339 1.49 10.50 -18.75
N LEU A 340 2.28 9.42 -18.71
CA LEU A 340 3.25 9.12 -17.64
C LEU A 340 4.65 8.80 -18.21
N PRO A 341 5.30 9.74 -18.93
CA PRO A 341 6.55 9.46 -19.66
C PRO A 341 7.69 9.00 -18.76
N MET A 342 7.82 9.58 -17.57
CA MET A 342 8.86 9.18 -16.59
C MET A 342 8.65 7.74 -16.11
N ALA A 343 7.41 7.37 -15.81
CA ALA A 343 7.09 6.00 -15.38
C ALA A 343 7.33 4.99 -16.51
N ALA A 344 7.06 5.36 -17.77
CA ALA A 344 7.27 4.50 -18.93
C ALA A 344 8.78 4.22 -19.16
N ALA A 345 9.62 5.25 -19.04
CA ALA A 345 11.07 5.11 -19.10
C ALA A 345 11.58 4.21 -17.96
N ALA A 346 11.18 4.50 -16.72
CA ALA A 346 11.56 3.71 -15.56
C ALA A 346 11.12 2.24 -15.68
N ASN A 347 9.89 1.97 -16.13
CA ASN A 347 9.40 0.61 -16.35
C ASN A 347 10.26 -0.17 -17.36
N SER A 348 10.77 0.50 -18.40
CA SER A 348 11.65 -0.11 -19.40
C SER A 348 12.98 -0.58 -18.78
N LEU A 349 13.54 0.20 -17.85
CA LEU A 349 14.73 -0.21 -17.09
C LEU A 349 14.46 -1.41 -16.18
N TYR A 350 13.30 -1.44 -15.51
CA TYR A 350 12.90 -2.61 -14.72
C TYR A 350 12.71 -3.86 -15.60
N ILE A 351 12.15 -3.72 -16.81
CA ILE A 351 12.05 -4.84 -17.78
C ILE A 351 13.45 -5.33 -18.18
N ALA A 352 14.39 -4.41 -18.45
CA ALA A 352 15.77 -4.76 -18.77
C ALA A 352 16.45 -5.50 -17.61
N ALA A 353 16.31 -5.02 -16.37
CA ALA A 353 16.85 -5.69 -15.18
C ALA A 353 16.27 -7.09 -14.99
N ARG A 354 14.97 -7.28 -15.26
CA ARG A 354 14.35 -8.62 -15.24
C ARG A 354 14.95 -9.56 -16.29
N ARG A 355 15.26 -9.07 -17.49
CA ARG A 355 15.92 -9.87 -18.55
C ARG A 355 17.34 -10.30 -18.15
N GLN A 356 17.98 -9.57 -17.24
CA GLN A 356 19.26 -9.95 -16.63
C GLN A 356 19.12 -10.96 -15.46
N GLY A 357 17.92 -11.49 -15.21
CA GLY A 357 17.69 -12.45 -14.12
C GLY A 357 17.50 -11.83 -12.74
N LEU A 358 17.42 -10.51 -12.63
CA LEU A 358 17.35 -9.79 -11.34
C LEU A 358 15.93 -9.68 -10.77
N GLY A 359 14.97 -10.45 -11.27
CA GLY A 359 13.56 -10.34 -10.88
C GLY A 359 13.32 -10.60 -9.38
N ASP A 360 14.09 -11.50 -8.77
CA ASP A 360 14.00 -11.86 -7.36
C ASP A 360 14.95 -11.07 -6.45
N ALA A 361 15.84 -10.27 -7.04
CA ALA A 361 16.65 -9.31 -6.30
C ALA A 361 15.78 -8.13 -5.82
N ASP A 362 16.30 -7.33 -4.89
CA ASP A 362 15.63 -6.08 -4.52
C ASP A 362 15.45 -5.13 -5.72
N PHE A 363 14.39 -4.33 -5.74
CA PHE A 363 14.13 -3.39 -6.82
C PHE A 363 15.27 -2.38 -7.06
N SER A 364 16.13 -2.14 -6.07
CA SER A 364 17.34 -1.33 -6.24
C SER A 364 18.36 -1.95 -7.23
N ALA A 365 18.23 -3.23 -7.57
CA ALA A 365 19.01 -3.89 -8.62
C ALA A 365 18.75 -3.35 -10.04
N VAL A 366 17.77 -2.45 -10.21
CA VAL A 366 17.55 -1.73 -11.47
C VAL A 366 18.79 -0.95 -11.94
N MET A 367 19.70 -0.63 -11.02
CA MET A 367 21.00 -0.03 -11.32
C MET A 367 21.84 -0.87 -12.29
N GLU A 368 21.72 -2.19 -12.27
CA GLU A 368 22.46 -3.06 -13.20
C GLU A 368 21.98 -2.93 -14.65
N ALA A 369 20.68 -2.63 -14.85
CA ALA A 369 20.17 -2.31 -16.18
C ALA A 369 20.75 -1.00 -16.72
N VAL A 370 20.91 0.01 -15.86
CA VAL A 370 21.53 1.30 -16.22
C VAL A 370 23.00 1.09 -16.58
N ALA A 371 23.75 0.33 -15.77
CA ALA A 371 25.16 0.05 -16.02
C ALA A 371 25.38 -0.71 -17.35
N ALA A 372 24.51 -1.67 -17.68
CA ALA A 372 24.61 -2.45 -18.91
C ALA A 372 24.37 -1.60 -20.17
N GLN A 373 23.46 -0.61 -20.14
CA GLN A 373 23.25 0.30 -21.27
C GLN A 373 24.49 1.12 -21.59
N GLN A 374 25.27 1.50 -20.58
CA GLN A 374 26.53 2.24 -20.77
C GLN A 374 27.63 1.40 -21.44
N GLN A 375 27.62 0.07 -21.21
CA GLN A 375 28.59 -0.84 -21.82
C GLN A 375 28.27 -1.14 -23.28
N GLN A 376 27.00 -1.05 -23.71
CA GLN A 376 26.60 -1.24 -25.10
C GLN A 376 26.83 -0.01 -25.99
N GLN A 377 27.07 1.17 -25.37
CA GLN A 377 27.34 2.42 -26.07
C GLN A 377 28.85 2.73 -26.22
N GLN A 378 29.71 1.92 -25.60
CA GLN A 378 31.16 1.91 -25.77
C GLN A 378 31.54 0.78 -26.71
#